data_AF-A0A7J4EFH2-F1
#
_entry.id   AF-A0A7J4EFH2-F1
#
_cell.length_a   1.000
_cell.length_b   1.000
_cell.length_c   1.000
_cell.angle_alpha   90.00
_cell.angle_beta   90.00
_cell.angle_gamma   90.00
#
_symmetry.space_group_name_H-M   'P 1'
#
loop_
_entity.id
_entity.type
_entity.pdbx_description
1 polymer ?
#
loop_
_entity_poly.entity_id
_entity_poly.type
_entity_poly.pdbx_seq_one_letter_code
_entity_poly.pdbx_strand_id
1 'polypeptide(L)'
;TAGFGGGNAAPGSSLAMNTTMNPDAAGALYMGLAKAMGLRVKQAQGTTGGVDSKIINKAKLAVEELNKGVDFVFIHLKGADSCAHDHDAEAKIAFIEKIDDVIKYLLDNLNWDETHLAFTGDHTTPIVYGDHVSDPVPIVFVGPSVIPDEVEEFNEKSVLKGGVGRISGRVVPILFGYCNWLKKFGA
;
A
#
# COMPACT_ATOMS: atom_id res chain seq x y z
N THR A 1 38.19 -11.06 3.87
CA THR A 1 38.21 -9.82 3.06
C THR A 1 37.24 -9.97 1.91
N ALA A 2 36.00 -9.56 2.13
CA ALA A 2 35.04 -9.25 1.07
C ALA A 2 34.36 -7.96 1.52
N GLY A 3 34.71 -6.86 0.85
CA GLY A 3 34.21 -5.54 1.18
C GLY A 3 32.78 -5.40 0.70
N PHE A 4 31.88 -5.03 1.61
CA PHE A 4 30.62 -4.40 1.23
C PHE A 4 30.92 -2.92 0.94
N GLY A 5 31.36 -2.67 -0.29
CA GLY A 5 31.26 -1.37 -0.92
C GLY A 5 29.90 -1.27 -1.60
N GLY A 6 29.24 -0.13 -1.42
CA GLY A 6 27.97 0.19 -2.08
C GLY A 6 27.04 0.94 -1.14
N GLY A 7 27.20 2.26 -1.10
CA GLY A 7 26.30 3.13 -0.36
C GLY A 7 24.89 3.04 -0.93
N ASN A 8 23.91 2.70 -0.10
CA ASN A 8 22.53 3.04 -0.37
C ASN A 8 22.18 4.28 0.46
N ALA A 9 21.74 5.30 -0.25
CA ALA A 9 21.26 6.53 0.35
C ALA A 9 20.19 6.21 1.40
N ALA A 10 20.34 6.76 2.61
CA ALA A 10 19.18 7.02 3.47
C ALA A 10 18.18 7.85 2.65
N PRO A 11 16.84 7.74 2.86
CA PRO A 11 15.83 8.32 1.98
C PRO A 11 16.19 9.76 1.61
N GLY A 12 16.61 9.90 0.35
CA GLY A 12 17.37 11.02 -0.16
C GLY A 12 16.51 11.83 -1.09
N SER A 13 15.58 12.58 -0.51
CA SER A 13 14.93 13.79 -1.05
C SER A 13 13.53 13.70 -1.69
N SER A 14 12.92 12.52 -1.93
CA SER A 14 11.54 12.50 -2.48
C SER A 14 10.63 11.38 -1.99
N LEU A 15 9.73 11.73 -1.05
CA LEU A 15 8.61 10.89 -0.64
C LEU A 15 7.30 11.47 -1.18
N ALA A 16 6.45 10.63 -1.78
CA ALA A 16 5.15 11.03 -2.29
C ALA A 16 4.02 10.15 -1.73
N MET A 17 2.86 10.76 -1.55
CA MET A 17 1.61 10.04 -1.31
C MET A 17 0.67 10.34 -2.46
N ASN A 18 0.20 9.30 -3.12
CA ASN A 18 -0.88 9.38 -4.08
C ASN A 18 -2.21 9.06 -3.37
N THR A 19 -3.00 10.09 -3.16
CA THR A 19 -4.32 9.97 -2.53
C THR A 19 -5.34 10.80 -3.29
N THR A 20 -6.61 10.49 -3.06
CA THR A 20 -7.75 11.11 -3.72
C THR A 20 -8.04 12.49 -3.13
N MET A 21 -8.35 13.49 -3.98
CA MET A 21 -9.15 14.64 -3.54
C MET A 21 -10.62 14.24 -3.59
N ASN A 22 -11.12 13.76 -2.47
CA ASN A 22 -12.51 13.97 -2.12
C ASN A 22 -12.50 14.65 -0.75
N PRO A 23 -13.24 15.75 -0.53
CA PRO A 23 -13.40 16.36 0.79
C PRO A 23 -14.14 15.47 1.81
N ASP A 24 -14.32 14.17 1.54
CA ASP A 24 -14.79 13.22 2.55
C ASP A 24 -13.75 13.07 3.68
N ALA A 25 -14.24 12.93 4.91
CA ALA A 25 -13.42 13.06 6.12
C ALA A 25 -12.21 12.10 6.15
N ALA A 26 -12.36 10.90 5.56
CA ALA A 26 -11.30 9.91 5.45
C ALA A 26 -10.21 10.30 4.43
N GLY A 27 -10.58 10.78 3.23
CA GLY A 27 -9.60 11.26 2.24
C GLY A 27 -8.81 12.46 2.77
N ALA A 28 -9.50 13.40 3.43
CA ALA A 28 -8.89 14.55 4.08
C ALA A 28 -7.95 14.17 5.23
N LEU A 29 -8.31 13.17 6.05
CA LEU A 29 -7.48 12.65 7.14
C LEU A 29 -6.14 12.12 6.60
N TYR A 30 -6.20 11.26 5.58
CA TYR A 30 -5.01 10.66 4.97
C TYR A 30 -4.10 11.71 4.33
N MET A 31 -4.67 12.75 3.71
CA MET A 31 -3.90 13.89 3.20
C MET A 31 -3.23 14.69 4.32
N GLY A 32 -3.94 14.93 5.42
CA GLY A 32 -3.42 15.63 6.59
C GLY A 32 -2.23 14.90 7.20
N LEU A 33 -2.35 13.58 7.38
CA LEU A 33 -1.28 12.74 7.88
C LEU A 33 -0.07 12.73 6.93
N ALA A 34 -0.29 12.61 5.62
CA ALA A 34 0.79 12.67 4.64
C ALA A 34 1.58 13.98 4.74
N LYS A 35 0.87 15.12 4.77
CA LYS A 35 1.51 16.44 4.90
C LYS A 35 2.26 16.58 6.21
N ALA A 36 1.69 16.10 7.32
CA ALA A 36 2.35 16.09 8.62
C ALA A 36 3.63 15.23 8.63
N MET A 37 3.66 14.16 7.84
CA MET A 37 4.84 13.30 7.63
C MET A 37 5.81 13.83 6.55
N GLY A 38 5.55 14.99 5.95
CA GLY A 38 6.39 15.57 4.90
C GLY A 38 6.25 14.91 3.52
N LEU A 39 5.21 14.11 3.30
CA LEU A 39 4.92 13.50 2.00
C LEU A 39 4.34 14.54 1.04
N ARG A 40 4.77 14.50 -0.22
CA ARG A 40 4.15 15.29 -1.29
C ARG A 40 2.84 14.62 -1.69
N VAL A 41 1.71 15.29 -1.46
CA VAL A 41 0.39 14.80 -1.85
C VAL A 41 0.17 15.04 -3.35
N LYS A 42 -0.11 13.98 -4.08
CA LYS A 42 -0.48 13.99 -5.51
C LYS A 42 -1.88 13.41 -5.67
N GLN A 43 -2.64 13.96 -6.61
CA GLN A 43 -3.94 13.42 -6.99
C GLN A 43 -3.90 12.95 -8.44
N ALA A 44 -4.25 11.68 -8.66
CA ALA A 44 -4.47 11.15 -9.99
C ALA A 44 -5.79 11.65 -10.60
N GLN A 45 -5.77 11.94 -11.90
CA GLN A 45 -6.94 12.45 -12.63
C GLN A 45 -8.14 11.49 -12.53
N GLY A 46 -9.34 12.05 -12.31
CA GLY A 46 -10.58 11.27 -12.27
C GLY A 46 -10.72 10.35 -11.06
N THR A 47 -9.91 10.56 -10.02
CA THR A 47 -10.05 9.84 -8.77
C THR A 47 -10.89 10.66 -7.80
N THR A 48 -11.97 10.04 -7.30
CA THR A 48 -13.05 10.70 -6.53
C THR A 48 -13.21 10.14 -5.12
N GLY A 49 -12.43 9.13 -4.72
CA GLY A 49 -12.52 8.51 -3.38
C GLY A 49 -13.71 7.56 -3.20
N GLY A 50 -14.76 7.70 -4.01
CA GLY A 50 -15.92 6.80 -4.04
C GLY A 50 -15.70 5.51 -4.83
N VAL A 51 -16.75 4.69 -4.89
CA VAL A 51 -16.79 3.38 -5.58
C VAL A 51 -16.60 3.51 -7.11
N ASP A 52 -16.96 4.67 -7.67
CA ASP A 52 -16.82 5.03 -9.08
C ASP A 52 -15.44 5.63 -9.44
N SER A 53 -14.58 5.82 -8.44
CA SER A 53 -13.25 6.42 -8.61
C SER A 53 -12.42 5.62 -9.62
N LYS A 54 -11.75 6.32 -10.56
CA LYS A 54 -10.82 5.70 -11.53
C LYS A 54 -9.49 5.29 -10.87
N ILE A 55 -9.54 4.35 -9.92
CA ILE A 55 -8.43 3.99 -9.04
C ILE A 55 -7.19 3.48 -9.80
N ILE A 56 -7.36 2.93 -11.00
CA ILE A 56 -6.25 2.56 -11.90
C ILE A 56 -5.32 3.75 -12.21
N ASN A 57 -5.84 4.97 -12.27
CA ASN A 57 -5.03 6.15 -12.51
C ASN A 57 -4.09 6.44 -11.32
N LYS A 58 -4.37 5.92 -10.11
CA LYS A 58 -3.43 6.00 -8.99
C LYS A 58 -2.21 5.13 -9.21
N ALA A 59 -2.38 3.91 -9.73
CA ALA A 59 -1.27 3.04 -10.09
C ALA A 59 -0.41 3.65 -11.20
N LYS A 60 -1.05 4.17 -12.26
CA LYS A 60 -0.35 4.88 -13.35
C LYS A 60 0.52 6.03 -12.85
N LEU A 61 -0.06 6.89 -12.01
CA LEU A 61 0.68 8.01 -11.42
C LEU A 61 1.78 7.54 -10.45
N ALA A 62 1.57 6.44 -9.71
CA ALA A 62 2.60 5.88 -8.85
C ALA A 62 3.82 5.40 -9.65
N VAL A 63 3.59 4.62 -10.72
CA VAL A 63 4.64 4.17 -11.64
C VAL A 63 5.35 5.38 -12.27
N GLU A 64 4.59 6.39 -12.71
CA GLU A 64 5.16 7.62 -13.28
C GLU A 64 6.08 8.36 -12.29
N GLU A 65 5.66 8.52 -11.04
CA GLU A 65 6.47 9.22 -10.04
C GLU A 65 7.71 8.40 -9.64
N LEU A 66 7.60 7.07 -9.48
CA LEU A 66 8.75 6.19 -9.26
C LEU A 66 9.77 6.31 -10.41
N ASN A 67 9.30 6.30 -11.66
CA ASN A 67 10.16 6.48 -12.84
C ASN A 67 10.81 7.88 -12.93
N LYS A 68 10.24 8.89 -12.27
CA LYS A 68 10.85 10.23 -12.12
C LYS A 68 11.88 10.31 -11.00
N GLY A 69 12.15 9.19 -10.32
CA GLY A 69 13.10 9.11 -9.21
C GLY A 69 12.48 9.41 -7.84
N VAL A 70 11.16 9.31 -7.69
CA VAL A 70 10.54 9.30 -6.35
C VAL A 70 10.90 8.00 -5.65
N ASP A 71 11.42 8.08 -4.42
CA ASP A 71 11.92 6.92 -3.70
C ASP A 71 10.76 6.07 -3.15
N PHE A 72 9.71 6.71 -2.66
CA PHE A 72 8.57 6.07 -1.99
C PHE A 72 7.24 6.65 -2.44
N VAL A 73 6.31 5.76 -2.80
CA VAL A 73 4.93 6.11 -3.11
C VAL A 73 3.96 5.33 -2.23
N PHE A 74 3.09 6.06 -1.53
CA PHE A 74 1.95 5.46 -0.83
C PHE A 74 0.66 5.64 -1.64
N ILE A 75 -0.10 4.55 -1.86
CA ILE A 75 -1.39 4.57 -2.57
C ILE A 75 -2.50 4.21 -1.59
N HIS A 76 -3.52 5.07 -1.46
CA HIS A 76 -4.70 4.81 -0.64
C HIS A 76 -5.95 4.54 -1.50
N LEU A 77 -6.71 3.48 -1.20
CA LEU A 77 -7.90 3.04 -1.95
C LEU A 77 -9.11 2.90 -1.00
N LYS A 78 -10.00 3.91 -0.99
CA LYS A 78 -11.06 4.04 0.03
C LYS A 78 -12.33 3.20 -0.22
N GLY A 79 -12.68 2.94 -1.48
CA GLY A 79 -14.03 2.50 -1.84
C GLY A 79 -14.51 1.20 -1.20
N ALA A 80 -13.60 0.23 -0.92
CA ALA A 80 -13.95 -1.03 -0.28
C ALA A 80 -14.51 -0.85 1.15
N ASP A 81 -14.02 0.16 1.87
CA ASP A 81 -14.53 0.50 3.20
C ASP A 81 -15.92 1.14 3.10
N SER A 82 -16.13 2.06 2.16
CA SER A 82 -17.44 2.70 1.95
C SER A 82 -18.53 1.69 1.60
N CYS A 83 -18.25 0.74 0.71
CA CYS A 83 -19.19 -0.36 0.40
C CYS A 83 -19.56 -1.17 1.66
N ALA A 84 -18.61 -1.33 2.59
CA ALA A 84 -18.85 -2.09 3.81
C ALA A 84 -19.75 -1.35 4.80
N HIS A 85 -19.52 -0.05 5.00
CA HIS A 85 -20.42 0.81 5.80
C HIS A 85 -21.85 0.81 5.26
N ASP A 86 -22.02 0.70 3.93
CA ASP A 86 -23.33 0.62 3.27
C ASP A 86 -23.94 -0.80 3.27
N HIS A 87 -23.29 -1.78 3.89
CA HIS A 87 -23.68 -3.20 3.88
C HIS A 87 -23.81 -3.82 2.47
N ASP A 88 -23.14 -3.24 1.47
CA ASP A 88 -23.21 -3.68 0.07
C ASP A 88 -22.07 -4.65 -0.25
N ALA A 89 -22.35 -5.94 -0.10
CA ALA A 89 -21.39 -7.01 -0.39
C ALA A 89 -20.98 -7.05 -1.87
N GLU A 90 -21.93 -6.87 -2.79
CA GLU A 90 -21.67 -6.97 -4.23
C GLU A 90 -20.77 -5.82 -4.68
N ALA A 91 -21.05 -4.60 -4.24
CA ALA A 91 -20.20 -3.44 -4.52
C ALA A 91 -18.82 -3.58 -3.88
N LYS A 92 -18.70 -4.18 -2.69
CA LYS A 92 -17.39 -4.43 -2.06
C LYS A 92 -16.56 -5.43 -2.86
N ILE A 93 -17.17 -6.54 -3.30
CA ILE A 93 -16.51 -7.54 -4.16
C ILE A 93 -16.03 -6.89 -5.46
N ALA A 94 -16.94 -6.19 -6.17
CA ALA A 94 -16.59 -5.51 -7.41
C ALA A 94 -15.49 -4.44 -7.22
N PHE A 95 -15.45 -3.77 -6.07
CA PHE A 95 -14.37 -2.83 -5.78
C PHE A 95 -13.03 -3.55 -5.51
N ILE A 96 -13.03 -4.69 -4.82
CA ILE A 96 -11.83 -5.51 -4.61
C ILE A 96 -11.29 -6.02 -5.96
N GLU A 97 -12.14 -6.42 -6.90
CA GLU A 97 -11.72 -6.78 -8.26
C GLU A 97 -11.06 -5.60 -9.00
N LYS A 98 -11.57 -4.38 -8.83
CA LYS A 98 -10.89 -3.17 -9.35
C LYS A 98 -9.52 -2.94 -8.67
N ILE A 99 -9.37 -3.33 -7.40
CA ILE A 99 -8.06 -3.28 -6.73
C ILE A 99 -7.14 -4.34 -7.33
N ASP A 100 -7.63 -5.53 -7.69
CA ASP A 100 -6.84 -6.54 -8.38
C ASP A 100 -6.28 -6.02 -9.72
N ASP A 101 -7.10 -5.30 -10.51
CA ASP A 101 -6.64 -4.62 -11.73
C ASP A 101 -5.52 -3.59 -11.46
N VAL A 102 -5.61 -2.86 -10.34
CA VAL A 102 -4.57 -1.91 -9.88
C VAL A 102 -3.29 -2.67 -9.56
N ILE A 103 -3.38 -3.78 -8.83
CA ILE A 103 -2.21 -4.61 -8.48
C ILE A 103 -1.59 -5.20 -9.74
N LYS A 104 -2.39 -5.76 -10.65
CA LYS A 104 -1.93 -6.27 -11.95
C LYS A 104 -1.15 -5.22 -12.72
N TYR A 105 -1.67 -3.99 -12.81
CA TYR A 105 -0.96 -2.90 -13.48
C TYR A 105 0.40 -2.60 -12.83
N LEU A 106 0.49 -2.61 -11.49
CA LEU A 106 1.76 -2.42 -10.79
C LEU A 106 2.73 -3.57 -11.08
N LEU A 107 2.26 -4.83 -11.04
CA LEU A 107 3.05 -6.01 -11.39
C LEU A 107 3.63 -5.91 -12.81
N ASP A 108 2.84 -5.44 -13.77
CA ASP A 108 3.25 -5.36 -15.18
C ASP A 108 4.16 -4.17 -15.49
N ASN A 109 4.23 -3.12 -14.65
CA ASN A 109 4.87 -1.84 -14.99
C ASN A 109 5.96 -1.38 -14.01
N LEU A 110 6.21 -2.10 -12.92
CA LEU A 110 7.31 -1.80 -11.99
C LEU A 110 8.58 -2.58 -12.34
N ASN A 111 9.75 -1.98 -12.06
CA ASN A 111 11.02 -2.69 -12.12
C ASN A 111 11.21 -3.53 -10.83
N TRP A 112 10.88 -4.82 -10.88
CA TRP A 112 10.95 -5.72 -9.72
C TRP A 112 12.36 -6.08 -9.25
N ASP A 113 13.39 -5.77 -10.04
CA ASP A 113 14.79 -5.92 -9.59
C ASP A 113 15.17 -4.89 -8.53
N GLU A 114 14.41 -3.79 -8.42
CA GLU A 114 14.71 -2.64 -7.56
C GLU A 114 13.53 -2.23 -6.66
N THR A 115 12.34 -2.77 -6.89
CA THR A 115 11.11 -2.32 -6.21
C THR A 115 10.66 -3.32 -5.14
N HIS A 116 10.37 -2.80 -3.95
CA HIS A 116 9.60 -3.51 -2.93
C HIS A 116 8.20 -2.90 -2.80
N LEU A 117 7.20 -3.77 -2.64
CA LEU A 117 5.80 -3.42 -2.47
C LEU A 117 5.28 -4.06 -1.19
N ALA A 118 4.47 -3.32 -0.43
CA ALA A 118 3.63 -3.86 0.63
C ALA A 118 2.16 -3.56 0.30
N PHE A 119 1.28 -4.54 0.51
CA PHE A 119 -0.15 -4.39 0.32
C PHE A 119 -0.90 -4.96 1.54
N THR A 120 -1.86 -4.17 2.04
CA THR A 120 -2.66 -4.48 3.24
C THR A 120 -3.87 -3.54 3.32
N GLY A 121 -4.84 -3.88 4.16
CA GLY A 121 -5.78 -2.90 4.73
C GLY A 121 -5.18 -2.16 5.93
N ASP A 122 -5.76 -1.04 6.30
CA ASP A 122 -5.49 -0.29 7.55
C ASP A 122 -6.35 -0.82 8.72
N HIS A 123 -7.56 -1.28 8.43
CA HIS A 123 -8.46 -1.95 9.38
C HIS A 123 -9.44 -2.89 8.67
N THR A 124 -10.18 -3.66 9.46
CA THR A 124 -11.22 -4.56 8.97
C THR A 124 -12.60 -3.91 9.13
N THR A 125 -13.34 -3.84 8.03
CA THR A 125 -14.75 -3.35 8.02
C THR A 125 -15.64 -4.44 7.40
N PRO A 126 -16.17 -5.38 8.21
CA PRO A 126 -16.98 -6.50 7.74
C PRO A 126 -18.38 -6.04 7.33
N ILE A 127 -18.89 -6.58 6.21
CA ILE A 127 -20.24 -6.27 5.68
C ILE A 127 -21.34 -6.47 6.73
N VAL A 128 -21.22 -7.50 7.58
CA VAL A 128 -22.26 -7.82 8.57
C VAL A 128 -22.43 -6.74 9.62
N TYR A 129 -21.34 -6.07 10.01
CA TYR A 129 -21.38 -5.03 11.04
C TYR A 129 -21.49 -3.63 10.44
N GLY A 130 -20.92 -3.41 9.25
CA GLY A 130 -20.89 -2.09 8.61
C GLY A 130 -20.06 -1.06 9.38
N ASP A 131 -19.16 -1.49 10.27
CA ASP A 131 -18.28 -0.61 11.03
C ASP A 131 -16.95 -1.30 11.32
N HIS A 132 -15.96 -0.54 11.78
CA HIS A 132 -14.60 -1.01 11.99
C HIS A 132 -14.54 -1.98 13.16
N VAL A 133 -13.86 -3.11 12.95
CA VAL A 133 -13.61 -4.12 14.00
C VAL A 133 -12.12 -4.38 14.16
N SER A 134 -11.76 -5.06 15.25
CA SER A 134 -10.37 -5.35 15.63
C SER A 134 -9.80 -6.65 15.01
N ASP A 135 -10.49 -7.22 14.03
CA ASP A 135 -10.00 -8.39 13.31
C ASP A 135 -8.72 -8.04 12.52
N PRO A 136 -7.73 -8.95 12.46
CA PRO A 136 -6.49 -8.70 11.74
C PRO A 136 -6.76 -8.56 10.23
N VAL A 137 -5.95 -7.72 9.58
CA VAL A 137 -5.97 -7.52 8.13
C VAL A 137 -4.92 -8.38 7.42
N PRO A 138 -5.21 -8.91 6.22
CA PRO A 138 -4.21 -9.55 5.36
C PRO A 138 -3.07 -8.61 4.99
N ILE A 139 -1.83 -9.13 4.93
CA ILE A 139 -0.66 -8.38 4.50
C ILE A 139 0.26 -9.24 3.63
N VAL A 140 0.85 -8.60 2.61
CA VAL A 140 1.88 -9.20 1.75
C VAL A 140 3.01 -8.19 1.54
N PHE A 141 4.24 -8.69 1.51
CA PHE A 141 5.43 -7.97 1.04
C PHE A 141 5.97 -8.69 -0.19
N VAL A 142 6.36 -7.94 -1.20
CA VAL A 142 6.93 -8.46 -2.45
C VAL A 142 8.16 -7.62 -2.81
N GLY A 143 9.22 -8.25 -3.30
CA GLY A 143 10.40 -7.54 -3.79
C GLY A 143 11.67 -8.39 -3.74
N PRO A 144 12.79 -7.87 -4.25
CA PRO A 144 14.01 -8.64 -4.50
C PRO A 144 14.68 -9.18 -3.23
N SER A 145 14.36 -8.61 -2.06
CA SER A 145 14.94 -9.02 -0.76
C SER A 145 13.94 -9.73 0.14
N VAL A 146 12.72 -10.00 -0.34
CA VAL A 146 11.72 -10.76 0.40
C VAL A 146 11.95 -12.25 0.15
N ILE A 147 11.94 -13.05 1.23
CA ILE A 147 11.96 -14.51 1.13
C ILE A 147 10.52 -14.98 0.95
N PRO A 148 10.14 -15.57 -0.20
CA PRO A 148 8.77 -16.05 -0.41
C PRO A 148 8.43 -17.20 0.54
N ASP A 149 7.17 -17.25 0.96
CA ASP A 149 6.58 -18.43 1.60
C ASP A 149 5.72 -19.23 0.59
N GLU A 150 5.03 -20.26 1.08
CA GLU A 150 4.23 -21.17 0.25
C GLU A 150 2.77 -20.68 0.04
N VAL A 151 2.42 -19.46 0.44
CA VAL A 151 1.05 -18.94 0.30
C VAL A 151 0.83 -18.39 -1.11
N GLU A 152 -0.12 -18.97 -1.83
CA GLU A 152 -0.43 -18.60 -3.22
C GLU A 152 -1.68 -17.70 -3.37
N GLU A 153 -2.43 -17.47 -2.29
CA GLU A 153 -3.69 -16.70 -2.32
C GLU A 153 -3.70 -15.58 -1.28
N PHE A 154 -4.21 -14.41 -1.67
CA PHE A 154 -4.38 -13.27 -0.76
C PHE A 154 -5.82 -13.16 -0.24
N ASN A 155 -6.08 -13.78 0.91
CA ASN A 155 -7.32 -13.64 1.66
C ASN A 155 -7.08 -13.90 3.16
N GLU A 156 -8.05 -13.57 4.02
CA GLU A 156 -7.94 -13.64 5.48
C GLU A 156 -7.56 -15.03 6.01
N LYS A 157 -7.89 -16.10 5.30
CA LYS A 157 -7.57 -17.48 5.73
C LYS A 157 -6.19 -17.92 5.25
N SER A 158 -5.86 -17.66 3.99
CA SER A 158 -4.62 -18.10 3.37
C SER A 158 -3.41 -17.41 3.99
N VAL A 159 -3.50 -16.10 4.26
CA VAL A 159 -2.40 -15.31 4.86
C VAL A 159 -2.07 -15.70 6.31
N LEU A 160 -2.93 -16.45 7.02
CA LEU A 160 -2.61 -16.98 8.35
C LEU A 160 -1.44 -17.97 8.34
N LYS A 161 -1.14 -18.55 7.18
CA LYS A 161 -0.02 -19.47 6.98
C LYS A 161 1.26 -18.75 6.52
N GLY A 162 1.20 -17.44 6.30
CA GLY A 162 2.31 -16.66 5.77
C GLY A 162 3.48 -16.53 6.76
N GLY A 163 4.70 -16.50 6.22
CA GLY A 163 5.94 -16.45 6.99
C GLY A 163 6.14 -15.15 7.79
N VAL A 164 5.42 -14.09 7.44
CA VAL A 164 5.39 -12.82 8.21
C VAL A 164 4.79 -13.03 9.61
N GLY A 165 3.90 -14.01 9.77
CA GLY A 165 3.15 -14.23 11.00
C GLY A 165 2.24 -13.04 11.35
N ARG A 166 1.97 -12.86 12.64
CA ARG A 166 1.12 -11.76 13.15
C ARG A 166 1.96 -10.60 13.65
N ILE A 167 1.87 -9.47 12.96
CA ILE A 167 2.57 -8.23 13.31
C ILE A 167 1.60 -7.10 13.67
N SER A 168 2.08 -6.13 14.45
CA SER A 168 1.43 -4.82 14.57
C SER A 168 1.50 -4.05 13.24
N GLY A 169 0.70 -3.00 13.04
CA GLY A 169 0.68 -2.13 11.85
C GLY A 169 1.97 -1.35 11.49
N ARG A 170 3.14 -1.84 11.92
CA ARG A 170 4.48 -1.33 11.59
C ARG A 170 4.93 -1.77 10.18
N VAL A 171 4.05 -1.63 9.20
CA VAL A 171 4.28 -2.08 7.81
C VAL A 171 5.39 -1.30 7.14
N VAL A 172 5.35 0.04 7.23
CA VAL A 172 6.35 0.92 6.59
C VAL A 172 7.77 0.68 7.12
N PRO A 173 8.02 0.59 8.45
CA PRO A 173 9.34 0.21 8.95
C PRO A 173 9.83 -1.15 8.41
N ILE A 174 8.97 -2.17 8.33
CA ILE A 174 9.36 -3.48 7.79
C ILE A 174 9.73 -3.37 6.31
N LEU A 175 8.92 -2.66 5.51
CA LEU A 175 9.20 -2.37 4.11
C LEU A 175 10.54 -1.66 3.93
N PHE A 176 10.80 -0.61 4.72
CA PHE A 176 12.08 0.12 4.70
C PHE A 176 13.27 -0.75 5.14
N GLY A 177 13.03 -1.76 5.97
CA GLY A 177 14.01 -2.79 6.29
C GLY A 177 14.43 -3.57 5.03
N TYR A 178 13.46 -4.04 4.24
CA TYR A 178 13.74 -4.71 2.96
C TYR A 178 14.45 -3.81 1.95
N CYS A 179 14.18 -2.50 1.97
CA CYS A 179 14.85 -1.52 1.10
C CYS A 179 16.26 -1.12 1.58
N ASN A 180 16.74 -1.63 2.72
CA ASN A 180 17.98 -1.22 3.38
C ASN A 180 18.03 0.28 3.74
N TRP A 181 16.88 0.89 4.03
CA TRP A 181 16.77 2.31 4.38
C TRP A 181 16.86 2.58 5.88
N LEU A 182 16.69 1.54 6.70
CA LEU A 182 16.77 1.67 8.15
C LEU A 182 18.24 1.70 8.60
N LYS A 183 18.56 2.68 9.44
CA LYS A 183 19.83 2.70 10.16
C LYS A 183 19.76 1.69 11.28
N LYS A 184 20.85 0.93 11.44
CA LYS A 184 21.05 0.08 12.60
C LYS A 184 21.03 0.92 13.88
N PHE A 185 20.29 0.47 14.87
CA PHE A 185 20.35 1.03 16.22
C PHE A 185 21.37 0.23 17.04
N GLY A 186 22.47 0.87 17.43
CA GLY A 186 23.61 0.19 18.06
C GLY A 186 24.70 -0.21 17.07
N ALA A 187 25.44 -1.27 17.42
CA ALA A 187 26.73 -1.66 16.82
C ALA A 187 26.61 -2.14 15.40
#